data_AF-A0A5J4SC89-F1
#
_entry.id   AF-A0A5J4SC89-F1
#
_cell.length_a   1.000
_cell.length_b   1.000
_cell.length_c   1.000
_cell.angle_alpha   90.00
_cell.angle_beta   90.00
_cell.angle_gamma   90.00
#
_symmetry.space_group_name_H-M   'P 1'
#
loop_
_entity.id
_entity.type
_entity.pdbx_description
1 polymer ?
#
loop_
_entity_poly.entity_id
_entity_poly.type
_entity_poly.pdbx_seq_one_letter_code
_entity_poly.pdbx_strand_id
1 'polypeptide(L)'
;MEKLLDLYTDYLLSSFGQVTCTGLSRLLDGSQSHDKLTRLLSANEFTSKDLWEQVKSLVRGHESVDACMIFDDTILSKPYTDENDLICWHWDHSKGRNEKGINLLTAFYYSHPLSEKEALRIPISFESIKKSVRMCDLATRKEKRISSLSKNELVRSMIRQAIKNQHLVFAYVLAEKLVFFFREHALYTQREKTLSDGYEK
;
A
#
# COMPACT_ATOMS: atom_id res chain seq x y z
N MET A 1 5.95 -19.54 10.53
CA MET A 1 4.89 -18.79 9.84
C MET A 1 5.45 -18.20 8.56
N GLU A 2 6.58 -17.48 8.65
CA GLU A 2 7.40 -16.97 7.53
C GLU A 2 7.58 -17.99 6.41
N LYS A 3 8.13 -19.18 6.68
CA LYS A 3 8.35 -20.22 5.65
C LYS A 3 7.14 -20.59 4.79
N LEU A 4 5.91 -20.51 5.32
CA LEU A 4 4.71 -20.82 4.53
C LEU A 4 4.27 -19.61 3.69
N LEU A 5 4.45 -18.40 4.22
CA LEU A 5 4.18 -17.16 3.51
C LEU A 5 5.18 -16.96 2.37
N ASP A 6 6.46 -17.24 2.60
CA ASP A 6 7.52 -17.18 1.58
C ASP A 6 7.20 -18.14 0.44
N LEU A 7 6.88 -19.39 0.77
CA LEU A 7 6.50 -20.40 -0.21
C LEU A 7 5.26 -20.01 -1.02
N TYR A 8 4.27 -19.41 -0.36
CA TYR A 8 3.07 -18.93 -1.04
C TYR A 8 3.38 -17.73 -1.96
N THR A 9 4.26 -16.84 -1.53
CA THR A 9 4.71 -15.68 -2.30
C THR A 9 5.52 -16.11 -3.52
N ASP A 10 6.45 -17.04 -3.36
CA ASP A 10 7.22 -17.63 -4.46
C ASP A 10 6.29 -18.28 -5.48
N TYR A 11 5.27 -19.03 -5.00
CA TYR A 11 4.27 -19.62 -5.87
C TYR A 11 3.47 -18.58 -6.65
N LEU A 12 3.08 -17.46 -6.02
CA LEU A 12 2.40 -16.36 -6.70
C LEU A 12 3.29 -15.71 -7.76
N LEU A 13 4.57 -15.53 -7.49
CA LEU A 13 5.54 -14.92 -8.42
C LEU A 13 5.90 -15.85 -9.59
N SER A 14 5.96 -17.16 -9.35
CA SER A 14 6.37 -18.14 -10.36
C SER A 14 5.22 -18.64 -11.24
N SER A 15 3.97 -18.28 -10.92
CA SER A 15 2.79 -18.80 -11.62
C SER A 15 2.31 -17.86 -12.73
N PHE A 16 2.23 -18.38 -13.95
CA PHE A 16 1.79 -17.63 -15.13
C PHE A 16 0.27 -17.72 -15.39
N GLY A 17 -0.48 -18.38 -14.51
CA GLY A 17 -1.89 -18.67 -14.69
C GLY A 17 -2.72 -18.48 -13.42
N GLN A 18 -3.86 -19.17 -13.35
CA GLN A 18 -4.72 -19.11 -12.18
C GLN A 18 -4.02 -19.76 -10.97
N VAL A 19 -3.79 -18.94 -9.94
CA VAL A 19 -3.21 -19.38 -8.66
C VAL A 19 -4.32 -19.77 -7.70
N THR A 20 -4.25 -20.98 -7.15
CA THR A 20 -5.20 -21.47 -6.12
C THR A 20 -4.45 -22.19 -4.99
N CYS A 21 -5.00 -22.18 -3.77
CA CYS A 21 -4.42 -22.93 -2.65
C CYS A 21 -4.38 -24.44 -2.91
N THR A 22 -5.37 -24.97 -3.63
CA THR A 22 -5.41 -26.36 -4.07
C THR A 22 -4.33 -26.65 -5.12
N GLY A 23 -4.07 -25.70 -6.02
CA GLY A 23 -2.99 -25.75 -6.99
C GLY A 23 -1.62 -25.84 -6.33
N LEU A 24 -1.35 -24.99 -5.32
CA LEU A 24 -0.10 -25.07 -4.55
C LEU A 24 0.04 -26.40 -3.80
N SER A 25 -1.03 -26.87 -3.15
CA SER A 25 -1.02 -28.14 -2.44
C SER A 25 -0.71 -29.31 -3.37
N ARG A 26 -1.26 -29.31 -4.58
CA ARG A 26 -0.96 -30.30 -5.62
C ARG A 26 0.48 -30.19 -6.14
N LEU A 27 1.00 -28.98 -6.32
CA LEU A 27 2.39 -28.75 -6.76
C LEU A 27 3.42 -29.30 -5.76
N LEU A 28 3.06 -29.30 -4.48
CA LEU A 28 3.91 -29.73 -3.37
C LEU A 28 3.58 -31.17 -2.91
N ASP A 29 2.92 -31.97 -3.75
CA ASP A 29 2.51 -33.35 -3.47
C ASP A 29 1.80 -33.53 -2.12
N GLY A 30 0.98 -32.55 -1.72
CA GLY A 30 0.22 -32.56 -0.49
C GLY A 30 1.03 -32.24 0.78
N SER A 31 2.32 -31.95 0.68
CA SER A 31 3.17 -31.61 1.84
C SER A 31 2.69 -30.35 2.59
N GLN A 32 2.03 -29.43 1.89
CA GLN A 32 1.23 -28.37 2.49
C GLN A 32 -0.24 -28.53 2.07
N SER A 33 -1.15 -28.61 3.05
CA SER A 33 -2.59 -28.65 2.76
C SER A 33 -3.11 -27.27 2.35
N HIS A 34 -4.01 -27.24 1.36
CA HIS A 34 -4.72 -26.03 0.96
C HIS A 34 -5.49 -25.37 2.12
N ASP A 35 -6.03 -26.16 3.06
CA ASP A 35 -6.72 -25.64 4.26
C ASP A 35 -5.79 -24.83 5.15
N LYS A 36 -4.53 -25.23 5.24
CA LYS A 36 -3.51 -24.52 6.02
C LYS A 36 -3.22 -23.15 5.44
N LEU A 37 -3.15 -23.04 4.11
CA LEU A 37 -2.99 -21.77 3.40
C LEU A 37 -4.24 -20.90 3.55
N THR A 38 -5.43 -21.47 3.38
CA THR A 38 -6.69 -20.74 3.59
C THR A 38 -6.76 -20.18 5.01
N ARG A 39 -6.40 -20.96 6.02
CA ARG A 39 -6.35 -20.51 7.42
C ARG A 39 -5.28 -19.44 7.64
N LEU A 40 -4.11 -19.56 7.01
CA LEU A 40 -3.08 -18.52 7.07
C LEU A 40 -3.61 -17.19 6.53
N LEU A 41 -4.28 -17.21 5.37
CA LEU A 41 -4.80 -16.02 4.71
C LEU A 41 -6.02 -15.42 5.41
N SER A 42 -6.85 -16.24 6.06
CA SER A 42 -8.06 -15.77 6.74
C SER A 42 -7.86 -15.35 8.19
N ALA A 43 -6.89 -15.96 8.89
CA ALA A 43 -6.67 -15.71 10.31
C ALA A 43 -5.67 -14.58 10.59
N ASN A 44 -4.83 -14.21 9.61
CA ASN A 44 -3.86 -13.14 9.78
C ASN A 44 -4.30 -11.89 9.01
N GLU A 45 -4.09 -10.74 9.63
CA GLU A 45 -4.24 -9.44 8.98
C GLU A 45 -2.83 -8.93 8.62
N PHE A 46 -2.51 -8.94 7.32
CA PHE A 46 -1.24 -8.40 6.83
C PHE A 46 -1.38 -6.89 6.63
N THR A 47 -0.56 -6.13 7.32
CA THR A 47 -0.63 -4.67 7.39
C THR A 47 0.60 -4.02 6.78
N SER A 48 0.56 -2.69 6.64
CA SER A 48 1.73 -1.87 6.30
C SER A 48 2.94 -2.13 7.21
N LYS A 49 2.71 -2.49 8.47
CA LYS A 49 3.79 -2.77 9.42
C LYS A 49 4.56 -4.02 9.02
N ASP A 50 3.85 -5.09 8.66
CA ASP A 50 4.45 -6.35 8.25
C ASP A 50 5.29 -6.17 6.97
N LEU A 51 4.78 -5.37 6.02
CA LEU A 51 5.55 -4.99 4.83
C LEU A 51 6.84 -4.25 5.21
N TRP A 52 6.73 -3.25 6.08
CA TRP A 52 7.88 -2.47 6.51
C TRP A 52 8.96 -3.35 7.16
N GLU A 53 8.57 -4.31 8.02
CA GLU A 53 9.51 -5.23 8.66
C GLU A 53 10.30 -6.07 7.64
N GLN A 54 9.66 -6.49 6.54
CA GLN A 54 10.31 -7.25 5.46
C GLN A 54 11.30 -6.40 4.66
N VAL A 55 10.93 -5.16 4.31
CA VAL A 55 11.75 -4.32 3.41
C VAL A 55 12.75 -3.44 4.14
N LYS A 56 12.63 -3.27 5.47
CA LYS A 56 13.43 -2.34 6.27
C LYS A 56 14.92 -2.51 6.04
N SER A 57 15.43 -3.73 6.13
CA SER A 57 16.87 -4.00 5.99
C SER A 57 17.41 -3.53 4.63
N LEU A 58 16.67 -3.83 3.56
CA LEU A 58 17.04 -3.45 2.20
C LEU A 58 16.97 -1.93 2.00
N VAL A 59 15.92 -1.29 2.49
CA VAL A 59 15.75 0.17 2.44
C VAL A 59 16.91 0.88 3.14
N ARG A 60 17.33 0.39 4.31
CA ARG A 60 18.46 0.97 5.06
C ARG A 60 19.80 0.81 4.38
N GLY A 61 20.01 -0.30 3.65
CA GLY A 61 21.22 -0.49 2.85
C GLY A 61 21.33 0.48 1.66
N HIS A 62 20.22 1.10 1.24
CA HIS A 62 20.15 1.91 0.02
C HIS A 62 19.69 3.34 0.30
N GLU A 63 19.89 3.88 1.50
CA GLU A 63 19.50 5.26 1.78
C GLU A 63 20.35 6.27 1.00
N SER A 64 19.70 7.31 0.49
CA SER A 64 20.36 8.41 -0.21
C SER A 64 19.69 9.71 0.19
N VAL A 65 20.46 10.80 0.25
CA VAL A 65 19.93 12.13 0.56
C VAL A 65 18.90 12.60 -0.47
N ASP A 66 19.03 12.15 -1.71
CA ASP A 66 18.13 12.49 -2.82
C ASP A 66 16.95 11.51 -2.97
N ALA A 67 16.77 10.58 -2.03
CA ALA A 67 15.68 9.64 -2.07
C ALA A 67 14.31 10.34 -2.05
N CYS A 68 13.30 9.68 -2.62
CA CYS A 68 11.96 10.20 -2.69
C CYS A 68 10.91 9.17 -2.31
N MET A 69 9.82 9.67 -1.72
CA MET A 69 8.62 8.90 -1.47
C MET A 69 7.61 9.18 -2.59
N ILE A 70 7.11 8.14 -3.22
CA ILE A 70 6.17 8.22 -4.33
C ILE A 70 4.85 7.61 -3.89
N PHE A 71 3.77 8.37 -3.95
CA PHE A 71 2.43 7.91 -3.61
C PHE A 71 1.56 7.77 -4.85
N ASP A 72 0.95 6.60 -4.99
CA ASP A 72 0.04 6.29 -6.08
C ASP A 72 -1.07 5.33 -5.61
N ASP A 73 -2.23 5.36 -6.27
CA ASP A 73 -3.35 4.47 -5.99
C ASP A 73 -3.74 3.62 -7.19
N THR A 74 -3.87 2.32 -6.96
CA THR A 74 -4.24 1.34 -7.99
C THR A 74 -5.58 0.70 -7.68
N ILE A 75 -6.42 0.53 -8.70
CA ILE A 75 -7.67 -0.23 -8.57
C ILE A 75 -7.46 -1.67 -9.05
N LEU A 76 -7.50 -2.62 -8.12
CA LEU A 76 -7.55 -4.05 -8.42
C LEU A 76 -8.98 -4.43 -8.78
N SER A 77 -9.25 -4.57 -10.08
CA SER A 77 -10.58 -4.88 -10.59
C SER A 77 -11.11 -6.23 -10.07
N LYS A 78 -12.35 -6.23 -9.56
CA LYS A 78 -13.08 -7.42 -9.08
C LYS A 78 -14.51 -7.41 -9.60
N PRO A 79 -14.73 -7.52 -10.92
CA PRO A 79 -16.05 -7.34 -11.54
C PRO A 79 -17.09 -8.37 -11.10
N TYR A 80 -16.65 -9.59 -10.74
CA TYR A 80 -17.53 -10.71 -10.38
C TYR A 80 -17.66 -10.94 -8.88
N THR A 81 -17.03 -10.13 -8.03
CA THR A 81 -17.12 -10.27 -6.56
C THR A 81 -18.20 -9.37 -5.98
N ASP A 82 -18.88 -9.84 -4.94
CA ASP A 82 -19.92 -9.09 -4.24
C ASP A 82 -19.36 -7.83 -3.58
N GLU A 83 -20.20 -6.79 -3.50
CA GLU A 83 -19.82 -5.51 -2.91
C GLU A 83 -19.76 -5.58 -1.38
N ASN A 84 -18.68 -5.06 -0.80
CA ASN A 84 -18.50 -4.89 0.63
C ASN A 84 -17.72 -3.58 0.89
N ASP A 85 -17.31 -3.33 2.12
CA ASP A 85 -16.62 -2.07 2.46
C ASP A 85 -15.27 -1.92 1.74
N LEU A 86 -14.62 -3.03 1.39
CA LEU A 86 -13.34 -3.10 0.69
C LEU A 86 -13.53 -3.17 -0.84
N ILE A 87 -14.49 -3.97 -1.31
CA ILE A 87 -14.80 -4.20 -2.73
C ILE A 87 -15.98 -3.33 -3.10
N CYS A 88 -15.73 -2.19 -3.74
CA CYS A 88 -16.79 -1.27 -4.13
C CYS A 88 -16.41 -0.50 -5.40
N TRP A 89 -17.25 0.46 -5.78
CA TRP A 89 -17.02 1.27 -6.98
C TRP A 89 -16.05 2.42 -6.71
N HIS A 90 -14.96 2.49 -7.48
CA HIS A 90 -13.95 3.54 -7.45
C HIS A 90 -13.82 4.20 -8.82
N TRP A 91 -13.59 5.51 -8.86
CA TRP A 91 -13.34 6.20 -10.12
C TRP A 91 -11.91 5.94 -10.58
N ASP A 92 -11.75 5.41 -11.79
CA ASP A 92 -10.46 5.20 -12.46
C ASP A 92 -10.24 6.33 -13.48
N HIS A 93 -9.27 7.20 -13.20
CA HIS A 93 -8.93 8.30 -14.10
C HIS A 93 -8.32 7.83 -15.42
N SER A 94 -7.57 6.73 -15.41
CA SER A 94 -6.93 6.21 -16.63
C SER A 94 -7.98 5.71 -17.64
N LYS A 95 -9.13 5.24 -17.16
CA LYS A 95 -10.23 4.70 -17.98
C LYS A 95 -11.43 5.65 -18.09
N GLY A 96 -11.45 6.74 -17.33
CA GLY A 96 -12.54 7.71 -17.33
C GLY A 96 -13.89 7.13 -16.89
N ARG A 97 -13.89 6.11 -16.01
CA ARG A 97 -15.11 5.45 -15.54
C ARG A 97 -14.96 4.87 -14.13
N ASN A 98 -16.09 4.51 -13.51
CA ASN A 98 -16.06 3.75 -12.26
C ASN A 98 -15.76 2.27 -12.52
N GLU A 99 -14.85 1.70 -11.75
CA GLU A 99 -14.57 0.27 -11.72
C GLU A 99 -14.87 -0.32 -10.35
N LYS A 100 -15.47 -1.51 -10.34
CA LYS A 100 -15.68 -2.29 -9.10
C LYS A 100 -14.41 -3.03 -8.77
N GLY A 101 -13.88 -2.83 -7.57
CA GLY A 101 -12.61 -3.43 -7.17
C GLY A 101 -12.16 -2.99 -5.79
N ILE A 102 -10.90 -3.26 -5.51
CA ILE A 102 -10.19 -2.80 -4.31
C ILE A 102 -9.28 -1.66 -4.73
N ASN A 103 -9.41 -0.50 -4.10
CA ASN A 103 -8.46 0.59 -4.30
C ASN A 103 -7.34 0.52 -3.25
N LEU A 104 -6.12 0.38 -3.73
CA LEU A 104 -4.92 0.25 -2.94
C LEU A 104 -4.06 1.51 -3.09
N LEU A 105 -3.93 2.27 -2.01
CA LEU A 105 -2.97 3.36 -1.91
C LEU A 105 -1.60 2.78 -1.53
N THR A 106 -0.56 3.15 -2.25
CA THR A 106 0.81 2.65 -2.04
C THR A 106 1.80 3.79 -1.85
N ALA A 107 2.80 3.55 -1.01
CA ALA A 107 3.96 4.42 -0.82
C ALA A 107 5.21 3.67 -1.27
N PHE A 108 5.79 4.08 -2.39
CA PHE A 108 7.06 3.60 -2.89
C PHE A 108 8.22 4.46 -2.37
N TYR A 109 9.31 3.79 -2.01
CA TYR A 109 10.58 4.43 -1.76
C TYR A 109 11.48 4.25 -2.98
N TYR A 110 11.90 5.38 -3.54
CA TYR A 110 12.89 5.42 -4.60
C TYR A 110 14.18 6.00 -4.02
N SER A 111 15.28 5.28 -4.20
CA SER A 111 16.60 5.77 -3.80
C SER A 111 17.67 5.29 -4.78
N HIS A 112 18.64 6.15 -5.04
CA HIS A 112 19.77 5.83 -5.91
C HIS A 112 21.06 6.36 -5.30
N PRO A 113 21.68 5.61 -4.37
CA PRO A 113 23.00 5.93 -3.84
C PRO A 113 24.05 5.84 -4.95
N LEU A 114 25.06 6.71 -4.92
CA LEU A 114 26.16 6.70 -5.91
C LEU A 114 27.02 5.42 -5.86
N SER A 115 26.95 4.68 -4.75
CA SER A 115 27.64 3.40 -4.56
C SER A 115 26.95 2.24 -5.29
N GLU A 116 25.69 2.40 -5.65
CA GLU A 116 24.87 1.34 -6.26
C GLU A 116 24.76 1.52 -7.76
N LYS A 117 24.74 0.41 -8.48
CA LYS A 117 24.59 0.42 -9.95
C LYS A 117 23.16 0.67 -10.38
N GLU A 118 22.20 0.28 -9.55
CA GLU A 118 20.77 0.34 -9.84
C GLU A 118 20.03 1.08 -8.72
N ALA A 119 18.99 1.83 -9.11
CA ALA A 119 18.13 2.50 -8.15
C ALA A 119 17.20 1.50 -7.45
N LEU A 120 17.10 1.59 -6.13
CA LEU A 120 16.11 0.85 -5.35
C LEU A 120 14.72 1.45 -5.59
N ARG A 121 13.74 0.59 -5.90
CA ARG A 121 12.32 0.95 -6.02
C ARG A 121 11.49 -0.10 -5.31
N ILE A 122 11.00 0.23 -4.13
CA ILE A 122 10.30 -0.77 -3.30
C ILE A 122 9.11 -0.15 -2.56
N PRO A 123 7.97 -0.86 -2.46
CA PRO A 123 6.88 -0.39 -1.62
C PRO A 123 7.28 -0.50 -0.14
N ILE A 124 7.06 0.57 0.62
CA ILE A 124 7.36 0.61 2.06
C ILE A 124 6.10 0.69 2.93
N SER A 125 4.96 1.04 2.33
CA SER A 125 3.66 1.09 3.00
C SER A 125 2.55 0.99 1.96
N PHE A 126 1.40 0.45 2.37
CA PHE A 126 0.18 0.37 1.60
C PHE A 126 -1.05 0.52 2.51
N GLU A 127 -2.16 1.01 1.95
CA GLU A 127 -3.44 1.07 2.64
C GLU A 127 -4.56 0.69 1.67
N SER A 128 -5.47 -0.17 2.12
CA SER A 128 -6.64 -0.54 1.34
C SER A 128 -7.80 0.42 1.66
N ILE A 129 -8.27 1.16 0.67
CA ILE A 129 -9.32 2.17 0.87
C ILE A 129 -10.66 1.47 1.09
N LYS A 130 -11.17 1.56 2.33
CA LYS A 130 -12.50 1.06 2.71
C LYS A 130 -13.53 2.19 2.65
N LYS A 131 -14.68 1.97 2.01
CA LYS A 131 -15.82 2.90 1.95
C LYS A 131 -16.99 2.41 2.81
N SER A 132 -16.81 2.48 4.13
CA SER A 132 -17.76 1.97 5.13
C SER A 132 -18.95 2.90 5.41
N VAL A 133 -18.85 4.19 5.07
CA VAL A 133 -19.92 5.15 5.36
C VAL A 133 -20.87 5.23 4.17
N ARG A 134 -22.17 5.01 4.43
CA ARG A 134 -23.23 5.19 3.44
C ARG A 134 -23.86 6.57 3.62
N MET A 135 -23.87 7.36 2.55
CA MET A 135 -24.46 8.69 2.51
C MET A 135 -25.54 8.72 1.43
N CYS A 136 -26.71 9.26 1.76
CA CYS A 136 -27.74 9.55 0.77
C CYS A 136 -27.58 11.01 0.31
N ASP A 137 -27.45 11.20 -1.00
CA ASP A 137 -27.46 12.52 -1.60
C ASP A 137 -28.91 13.02 -1.66
N LEU A 138 -29.25 14.03 -0.87
CA LEU A 138 -30.64 14.51 -0.73
C LEU A 138 -31.24 15.03 -2.05
N ALA A 139 -30.40 15.54 -2.96
CA ALA A 139 -30.84 16.07 -4.24
C ALA A 139 -31.12 14.96 -5.25
N THR A 140 -30.26 13.93 -5.30
CA THR A 140 -30.37 12.84 -6.28
C THR A 140 -31.06 11.59 -5.75
N ARG A 141 -31.28 11.51 -4.43
CA ARG A 141 -31.73 10.31 -3.68
C ARG A 141 -30.89 9.07 -3.94
N LYS A 142 -29.67 9.23 -4.45
CA LYS A 142 -28.75 8.12 -4.70
C LYS A 142 -27.89 7.87 -3.47
N GLU A 143 -27.78 6.61 -3.10
CA GLU A 143 -26.81 6.18 -2.10
C GLU A 143 -25.40 6.24 -2.68
N LYS A 144 -24.49 6.83 -1.91
CA LYS A 144 -23.05 6.89 -2.19
C LYS A 144 -22.32 6.28 -1.00
N ARG A 145 -21.29 5.50 -1.30
CA ARG A 145 -20.34 5.05 -0.28
C ARG A 145 -19.15 6.00 -0.25
N ILE A 146 -18.76 6.42 0.95
CA ILE A 146 -17.59 7.26 1.19
C ILE A 146 -16.66 6.59 2.19
N SER A 147 -15.37 6.88 2.07
CA SER A 147 -14.40 6.48 3.09
C SER A 147 -14.47 7.45 4.27
N SER A 148 -14.22 6.94 5.48
CA SER A 148 -14.12 7.78 6.68
C SER A 148 -12.90 8.71 6.65
N LEU A 149 -11.86 8.32 5.91
CA LEU A 149 -10.63 9.08 5.73
C LEU A 149 -10.44 9.42 4.26
N SER A 150 -9.99 10.64 4.00
CA SER A 150 -9.56 11.04 2.66
C SER A 150 -8.22 10.40 2.31
N LYS A 151 -7.96 10.22 1.01
CA LYS A 151 -6.64 9.76 0.53
C LYS A 151 -5.50 10.63 1.07
N ASN A 152 -5.71 11.95 1.17
CA ASN A 152 -4.72 12.89 1.68
C ASN A 152 -4.40 12.66 3.16
N GLU A 153 -5.39 12.30 3.98
CA GLU A 153 -5.16 11.96 5.40
C GLU A 153 -4.38 10.66 5.53
N LEU A 154 -4.66 9.67 4.69
CA LEU A 154 -3.89 8.41 4.62
C LEU A 154 -2.45 8.65 4.16
N VAL A 155 -2.23 9.48 3.14
CA VAL A 155 -0.86 9.85 2.73
C VAL A 155 -0.12 10.58 3.86
N ARG A 156 -0.78 11.52 4.55
CA ARG A 156 -0.19 12.20 5.72
C ARG A 156 0.17 11.20 6.82
N SER A 157 -0.67 10.19 7.09
CA SER A 157 -0.35 9.18 8.11
C SER A 157 0.82 8.31 7.69
N MET A 158 0.91 7.91 6.42
CA MET A 158 2.06 7.17 5.87
C MET A 158 3.37 7.97 5.97
N ILE A 159 3.35 9.27 5.63
CA ILE A 159 4.53 10.14 5.77
C ILE A 159 4.97 10.24 7.24
N ARG A 160 4.02 10.48 8.17
CA ARG A 160 4.33 10.51 9.61
C ARG A 160 4.95 9.20 10.07
N GLN A 161 4.42 8.06 9.61
CA GLN A 161 4.95 6.76 9.97
C GLN A 161 6.38 6.56 9.43
N ALA A 162 6.65 6.99 8.19
CA ALA A 162 8.00 6.94 7.62
C ALA A 162 9.01 7.78 8.42
N ILE A 163 8.60 8.97 8.90
CA ILE A 163 9.43 9.81 9.77
C ILE A 163 9.66 9.13 11.13
N LYS A 164 8.61 8.57 11.74
CA LYS A 164 8.71 7.83 13.02
C LYS A 164 9.53 6.56 12.93
N ASN A 165 9.60 5.94 11.75
CA ASN A 165 10.43 4.79 11.49
C ASN A 165 11.90 5.25 11.41
N GLN A 166 12.49 5.65 12.54
CA GLN A 166 13.91 6.04 12.67
C GLN A 166 14.37 7.01 11.57
N HIS A 167 13.59 8.08 11.33
CA HIS A 167 13.90 9.15 10.39
C HIS A 167 14.34 8.64 9.02
N LEU A 168 13.47 7.90 8.33
CA LEU A 168 13.74 7.49 6.95
C LEU A 168 14.22 8.68 6.12
N VAL A 169 15.35 8.52 5.44
CA VAL A 169 15.98 9.61 4.68
C VAL A 169 15.25 9.78 3.36
N PHE A 170 14.68 10.96 3.12
CA PHE A 170 14.13 11.35 1.82
C PHE A 170 14.07 12.87 1.69
N ALA A 171 14.38 13.40 0.51
CA ALA A 171 14.28 14.83 0.20
C ALA A 171 12.92 15.19 -0.40
N TYR A 172 12.33 14.30 -1.21
CA TYR A 172 11.17 14.63 -2.03
C TYR A 172 9.97 13.73 -1.71
N VAL A 173 8.77 14.30 -1.85
CA VAL A 173 7.51 13.55 -1.87
C VAL A 173 6.83 13.83 -3.19
N LEU A 174 6.56 12.78 -3.95
CA LEU A 174 5.93 12.80 -5.26
C LEU A 174 4.57 12.10 -5.17
N ALA A 175 3.58 12.67 -5.82
CA ALA A 175 2.23 12.12 -5.85
C ALA A 175 1.42 12.76 -6.98
N GLU A 176 0.44 12.04 -7.51
CA GLU A 176 -0.47 12.59 -8.51
C GLU A 176 -1.40 13.67 -7.92
N LYS A 177 -1.93 14.56 -8.76
CA LYS A 177 -2.82 15.67 -8.34
C LYS A 177 -4.03 15.22 -7.51
N LEU A 178 -4.55 14.02 -7.76
CA LEU A 178 -5.67 13.45 -7.01
C LEU A 178 -5.28 13.04 -5.59
N VAL A 179 -3.99 12.74 -5.40
CA VAL A 179 -3.37 12.29 -4.15
C VAL A 179 -2.63 13.46 -3.45
N PHE A 180 -2.41 14.59 -4.13
CA PHE A 180 -1.60 15.71 -3.62
C PHE A 180 -2.07 17.12 -4.01
N PHE A 181 -2.40 17.94 -3.01
CA PHE A 181 -2.52 19.40 -3.13
C PHE A 181 -1.21 20.05 -2.62
N PHE A 182 -0.36 20.49 -3.54
CA PHE A 182 1.08 20.74 -3.34
C PHE A 182 1.47 21.79 -2.28
N ARG A 183 0.66 22.81 -2.01
CA ARG A 183 1.11 24.00 -1.24
C ARG A 183 1.02 23.84 0.28
N GLU A 184 0.05 23.07 0.79
CA GLU A 184 -0.08 22.88 2.25
C GLU A 184 0.88 21.83 2.82
N HIS A 185 1.37 20.91 1.97
CA HIS A 185 2.07 19.71 2.45
C HIS A 185 3.59 19.78 2.42
N ALA A 186 4.20 20.56 1.53
CA ALA A 186 5.65 20.84 1.62
C ALA A 186 5.99 21.53 2.95
N LEU A 187 5.13 22.47 3.38
CA LEU A 187 5.19 23.09 4.69
C LEU A 187 4.92 22.08 5.82
N TYR A 188 4.00 21.14 5.61
CA TYR A 188 3.71 20.08 6.59
C TYR A 188 4.92 19.17 6.82
N THR A 189 5.53 18.63 5.76
CA THR A 189 6.70 17.75 5.88
C THR A 189 7.90 18.49 6.47
N GLN A 190 8.14 19.75 6.08
CA GLN A 190 9.17 20.58 6.72
C GLN A 190 8.89 20.79 8.21
N ARG A 191 7.65 21.15 8.58
CA ARG A 191 7.24 21.36 9.96
C ARG A 191 7.42 20.11 10.83
N GLU A 192 7.02 18.94 10.33
CA GLU A 192 7.14 17.69 11.08
C GLU A 192 8.60 17.27 11.27
N LYS A 193 9.46 17.46 10.26
CA LYS A 193 10.91 17.24 10.39
C LYS A 193 11.51 18.20 11.43
N THR A 194 11.17 19.49 11.38
CA THR A 194 11.65 20.46 12.38
C THR A 194 11.16 20.14 13.79
N LEU A 195 9.93 19.64 13.92
CA LEU A 195 9.39 19.21 15.22
C LEU A 195 10.12 17.97 15.74
N SER A 196 10.40 16.97 14.91
CA SER A 196 11.16 15.79 15.36
C SER A 196 12.59 16.13 15.79
N ASP A 197 13.27 16.98 15.03
CA ASP A 197 14.66 17.36 15.31
C ASP A 197 14.77 18.23 16.59
N GLY A 198 13.67 18.87 17.00
CA GLY A 198 13.58 19.66 18.22
C GLY A 198 13.38 18.85 19.51
N TYR A 199 12.99 17.57 19.41
CA TYR A 199 12.83 16.67 20.57
C TYR A 199 14.10 15.86 20.90
N GLU A 200 15.15 15.93 20.07
CA GLU A 200 16.46 15.28 20.30
C GLU A 200 17.52 16.20 20.94
N LYS A 201 17.12 17.33 21.55
CA LYS A 201 18.02 18.22 22.32
C LYS A 201 17.71 18.24 23.81
#